data_AF-A0A6C0C315-F1
#
_entry.id   AF-A0A6C0C315-F1
#
_cell.length_a   1.000
_cell.length_b   1.000
_cell.length_c   1.000
_cell.angle_alpha   90.00
_cell.angle_beta   90.00
_cell.angle_gamma   90.00
#
_symmetry.space_group_name_H-M   'P 1'
#
loop_
_entity.id
_entity.type
_entity.pdbx_description
1 polymer ?
#
loop_
_entity_poly.entity_id
_entity_poly.type
_entity_poly.pdbx_seq_one_letter_code
_entity_poly.pdbx_strand_id
1 'polypeptide(L)'
;MSSNQNTFDNIGQQSSDAFNQGYNTLSNSISSAKESLNAGVDDLTKNVEGTKSFLDSNTMVVKFGFLILVVIVFTFLIRVGITLIAYFTQPGKHPYVVQGLLDGTEPVVVSQDPKSADYTPIFKSNNENTGLEFTWGVWLRMGKEVPSGTKYNHIFSKGDAPTGVDNLDVVNNSPGLYYGPSTNQLYVKMNTVKANDPTNTVTVDNIPIMKWFHVAIRMKNTVMDVYVNGTISGRAVLDHTPKQNYQDVVVNQNGGFAGKLSDLRYFAKALNVFEINSIVNNGPNMSTSKYATGVGEEDYYGYLSNIWYSSKV
;
A
#
# COMPACT_ATOMS: atom_id res chain seq x y z
N MET A 1 36.61 -45.25 5.52
CA MET A 1 35.84 -44.25 6.30
C MET A 1 36.68 -43.05 6.73
N SER A 2 38.02 -43.04 6.60
CA SER A 2 38.92 -41.95 7.02
C SER A 2 39.06 -40.77 6.04
N SER A 3 38.62 -40.89 4.78
CA SER A 3 38.74 -39.80 3.78
C SER A 3 37.67 -38.71 3.93
N ASN A 4 36.49 -39.04 4.44
CA ASN A 4 35.39 -38.08 4.55
C ASN A 4 35.56 -37.16 5.75
N GLN A 5 36.14 -37.64 6.86
CA GLN A 5 36.34 -36.87 8.09
C GLN A 5 37.30 -35.69 7.88
N ASN A 6 38.43 -35.93 7.19
CA ASN A 6 39.38 -34.89 6.81
C ASN A 6 38.80 -33.82 5.88
N THR A 7 37.74 -34.13 5.13
CA THR A 7 37.11 -33.16 4.21
C THR A 7 36.13 -32.25 4.97
N PHE A 8 35.40 -32.80 5.95
CA PHE A 8 34.50 -32.02 6.80
C PHE A 8 35.24 -31.08 7.77
N ASP A 9 36.37 -31.51 8.33
CA ASP A 9 37.19 -30.67 9.22
C ASP A 9 37.82 -29.48 8.48
N ASN A 10 38.22 -29.68 7.23
CA ASN A 10 38.80 -28.63 6.36
C ASN A 10 37.76 -27.57 5.97
N ILE A 11 36.50 -27.98 5.72
CA ILE A 11 35.39 -27.08 5.42
C ILE A 11 35.01 -26.26 6.68
N GLY A 12 35.03 -26.88 7.86
CA GLY A 12 34.78 -26.21 9.14
C GLY A 12 35.81 -25.11 9.45
N GLN A 13 37.10 -25.39 9.21
CA GLN A 13 38.16 -24.40 9.39
C GLN A 13 38.06 -23.25 8.39
N GLN A 14 37.85 -23.54 7.09
CA GLN A 14 37.69 -22.49 6.07
C GLN A 14 36.48 -21.59 6.32
N SER A 15 35.36 -22.14 6.82
CA SER A 15 34.18 -21.36 7.19
C SER A 15 34.41 -20.49 8.43
N SER A 16 35.15 -20.99 9.43
CA SER A 16 35.53 -20.23 10.62
C SER A 16 36.45 -19.06 10.27
N ASP A 17 37.43 -19.30 9.39
CA ASP A 17 38.39 -18.28 8.97
C ASP A 17 37.73 -17.18 8.12
N ALA A 18 36.80 -17.54 7.22
CA ALA A 18 36.01 -16.58 6.46
C ALA A 18 35.08 -15.74 7.35
N PHE A 19 34.47 -16.35 8.38
CA PHE A 19 33.62 -15.63 9.34
C PHE A 19 34.44 -14.67 10.21
N ASN A 20 35.59 -15.11 10.70
CA ASN A 20 36.50 -14.27 11.50
C ASN A 20 37.09 -13.12 10.67
N GLN A 21 37.42 -13.35 9.39
CA GLN A 21 37.83 -12.28 8.47
C GLN A 21 36.70 -11.27 8.20
N GLY A 22 35.45 -11.73 8.04
CA GLY A 22 34.28 -10.86 7.88
C GLY A 22 34.01 -10.01 9.12
N TYR A 23 34.10 -10.61 10.31
CA TYR A 23 33.94 -9.90 11.59
C TYR A 23 35.05 -8.86 11.80
N ASN A 24 36.30 -9.21 11.53
CA ASN A 24 37.44 -8.29 11.65
C ASN A 24 37.34 -7.13 10.65
N THR A 25 36.87 -7.39 9.42
CA THR A 25 36.66 -6.33 8.41
C THR A 25 35.55 -5.36 8.83
N LEU A 26 34.45 -5.87 9.40
CA LEU A 26 33.35 -5.05 9.90
C LEU A 26 33.78 -4.26 11.15
N SER A 27 34.50 -4.89 12.07
CA SER A 27 35.05 -4.23 13.26
C SER A 27 36.02 -3.10 12.90
N ASN A 28 36.91 -3.34 11.93
CA ASN A 28 37.85 -2.33 11.43
C ASN A 28 37.11 -1.17 10.72
N SER A 29 36.04 -1.47 9.99
CA SER A 29 35.22 -0.44 9.32
C SER A 29 34.46 0.43 10.32
N ILE A 30 33.88 -0.18 11.38
CA ILE A 30 33.20 0.54 12.47
C ILE A 30 34.20 1.37 13.28
N SER A 31 35.40 0.85 13.52
CA SER A 31 36.45 1.56 14.25
C SER A 31 36.97 2.76 13.45
N SER A 32 37.18 2.58 12.14
CA SER A 32 37.55 3.67 11.23
C SER A 32 36.47 4.74 11.15
N ALA A 33 35.18 4.36 11.15
CA ALA A 33 34.06 5.31 11.18
C ALA A 33 34.01 6.09 12.51
N LYS A 34 34.27 5.44 13.65
CA LYS A 34 34.37 6.10 14.96
C LYS A 34 35.55 7.07 15.02
N GLU A 35 36.70 6.68 14.51
CA GLU A 35 37.88 7.55 14.44
C GLU A 35 37.63 8.76 13.54
N SER A 36 36.98 8.58 12.39
CA SER A 36 36.58 9.68 11.52
C SER A 36 35.55 10.62 12.16
N LEU A 37 34.61 10.10 12.94
CA LEU A 37 33.64 10.92 13.70
C LEU A 37 34.33 11.70 14.81
N ASN A 38 35.21 11.05 15.57
CA ASN A 38 35.98 11.71 16.63
C ASN A 38 36.90 12.80 16.06
N ALA A 39 37.53 12.54 14.92
CA ALA A 39 38.34 13.54 14.22
C ALA A 39 37.51 14.74 13.73
N GLY A 40 36.30 14.50 13.20
CA GLY A 40 35.37 15.57 12.81
C GLY A 40 34.86 16.39 14.00
N VAL A 41 34.62 15.74 15.14
CA VAL A 41 34.22 16.41 16.40
C VAL A 41 35.37 17.22 16.98
N ASP A 42 36.59 16.68 17.00
CA ASP A 42 37.78 17.38 17.48
C ASP A 42 38.11 18.60 16.61
N ASP A 43 37.94 18.51 15.29
CA ASP A 43 38.13 19.63 14.37
C ASP A 43 37.07 20.72 14.58
N LEU A 44 35.80 20.34 14.81
CA LEU A 44 34.78 21.31 15.25
C LEU A 44 35.15 21.97 16.58
N THR A 45 35.73 21.23 17.52
CA THR A 45 36.03 21.72 18.88
C THR A 45 37.23 22.67 18.89
N LYS A 46 38.26 22.43 18.06
CA LYS A 46 39.42 23.33 17.90
C LYS A 46 39.06 24.67 17.26
N ASN A 47 38.11 24.67 16.32
CA ASN A 47 37.63 25.90 15.68
C ASN A 47 36.74 26.78 16.62
N VAL A 48 36.34 26.26 17.78
CA VAL A 48 35.53 26.99 18.79
C VAL A 48 36.38 27.92 19.67
N GLU A 49 37.69 27.67 19.86
CA GLU A 49 38.53 28.50 20.74
C GLU A 49 38.77 29.92 20.19
N GLY A 50 39.03 30.08 18.90
CA GLY A 50 39.11 31.40 18.26
C GLY A 50 37.75 32.11 18.21
N THR A 51 36.67 31.34 18.20
CA THR A 51 35.29 31.84 18.22
C THR A 51 34.93 32.41 19.60
N LYS A 52 35.45 31.88 20.72
CA LYS A 52 35.21 32.40 22.08
C LYS A 52 35.64 33.86 22.24
N SER A 53 36.85 34.23 21.80
CA SER A 53 37.33 35.62 21.89
C SER A 53 36.52 36.61 21.03
N PHE A 54 35.91 36.14 19.94
CA PHE A 54 35.02 36.94 19.10
C PHE A 54 33.61 37.03 19.73
N LEU A 55 33.07 35.92 20.25
CA LEU A 55 31.77 35.87 20.95
C LEU A 55 31.74 36.69 22.24
N ASP A 56 32.85 36.74 22.99
CA ASP A 56 32.96 37.50 24.24
C ASP A 56 33.14 39.02 24.00
N SER A 57 33.38 39.44 22.76
CA SER A 57 33.53 40.85 22.43
C SER A 57 32.15 41.54 22.35
N ASN A 58 31.90 42.56 23.20
CA ASN A 58 30.64 43.32 23.24
C ASN A 58 30.51 44.32 22.07
N THR A 59 30.75 43.86 20.84
CA THR A 59 30.69 44.69 19.63
C THR A 59 29.28 44.64 19.01
N MET A 60 28.89 45.71 18.31
CA MET A 60 27.60 45.72 17.57
C MET A 60 27.53 44.61 16.51
N VAL A 61 28.67 44.28 15.89
CA VAL A 61 28.76 43.23 14.87
C VAL A 61 28.44 41.85 15.45
N VAL A 62 28.95 41.52 16.65
CA VAL A 62 28.66 40.25 17.32
C VAL A 62 27.19 40.14 17.71
N LYS A 63 26.57 41.22 18.21
CA LYS A 63 25.14 41.24 18.52
C LYS A 63 24.27 41.03 17.27
N PHE A 64 24.65 41.64 16.15
CA PHE A 64 23.95 41.49 14.87
C PHE A 64 24.13 40.08 14.29
N GLY A 65 25.35 39.52 14.36
CA GLY A 65 25.63 38.13 13.97
C GLY A 65 24.90 37.10 14.82
N PHE A 66 24.83 37.31 16.13
CA PHE A 66 24.05 36.46 17.04
C PHE A 66 22.56 36.50 16.71
N LEU A 67 21.99 37.67 16.41
CA LEU A 67 20.59 37.79 16.00
C LEU A 67 20.30 36.98 14.73
N ILE A 68 21.18 37.06 13.72
CA ILE A 68 21.04 36.27 12.49
C ILE A 68 21.13 34.77 12.78
N LEU A 69 22.09 34.35 13.60
CA LEU A 69 22.24 32.95 14.00
C LEU A 69 20.98 32.43 14.70
N VAL A 70 20.41 33.21 15.63
CA VAL A 70 19.15 32.86 16.31
C VAL A 70 18.02 32.67 15.31
N VAL A 71 17.88 33.54 14.31
CA VAL A 71 16.86 33.41 13.25
C VAL A 71 17.09 32.15 12.40
N ILE A 72 18.33 31.84 12.04
CA ILE A 72 18.66 30.63 11.27
C ILE A 72 18.34 29.37 12.08
N VAL A 73 18.76 29.31 13.34
CA VAL A 73 18.48 28.17 14.23
C VAL A 73 16.97 28.05 14.46
N PHE A 74 16.27 29.17 14.68
CA PHE A 74 14.83 29.17 14.88
C PHE A 74 14.07 28.66 13.64
N THR A 75 14.41 29.13 12.44
CA THR A 75 13.80 28.64 11.19
C THR A 75 14.11 27.16 10.93
N PHE A 76 15.31 26.70 11.26
CA PHE A 76 15.66 25.28 11.22
C PHE A 76 14.82 24.45 12.21
N LEU A 77 14.69 24.90 13.46
CA LEU A 77 13.88 24.23 14.48
C LEU A 77 12.40 24.19 14.10
N ILE A 78 11.85 25.27 13.55
CA ILE A 78 10.48 25.28 13.00
C ILE A 78 10.35 24.24 11.90
N ARG A 79 11.31 24.15 10.98
CA ARG A 79 11.25 23.16 9.89
C ARG A 79 11.28 21.73 10.42
N VAL A 80 12.12 21.45 11.42
CA VAL A 80 12.15 20.15 12.10
C VAL A 80 10.83 19.88 12.82
N GLY A 81 10.30 20.86 13.56
CA GLY A 81 9.02 20.76 14.28
C GLY A 81 7.84 20.46 13.35
N ILE A 82 7.73 21.20 12.23
CA ILE A 82 6.70 20.94 11.20
C ILE A 82 6.87 19.54 10.62
N THR A 83 8.11 19.10 10.36
CA THR A 83 8.37 17.75 9.81
C THR A 83 7.99 16.65 10.80
N LEU A 84 8.26 16.83 12.08
CA LEU A 84 7.87 15.90 13.14
C LEU A 84 6.35 15.85 13.31
N ILE A 85 5.68 17.00 13.35
CA ILE A 85 4.22 17.05 13.41
C ILE A 85 3.62 16.36 12.20
N ALA A 86 4.12 16.65 10.99
CA ALA A 86 3.67 15.99 9.76
C ALA A 86 3.89 14.48 9.81
N TYR A 87 5.03 14.01 10.32
CA TYR A 87 5.32 12.58 10.45
C TYR A 87 4.30 11.84 11.33
N PHE A 88 3.86 12.45 12.44
CA PHE A 88 2.87 11.84 13.35
C PHE A 88 1.41 12.08 12.95
N THR A 89 1.11 13.13 12.19
CA THR A 89 -0.28 13.51 11.84
C THR A 89 -0.68 13.13 10.42
N GLN A 90 0.27 12.85 9.53
CA GLN A 90 -0.02 12.50 8.15
C GLN A 90 -0.70 11.11 8.09
N PRO A 91 -1.90 11.01 7.49
CA PRO A 91 -2.53 9.72 7.24
C PRO A 91 -1.58 8.80 6.48
N GLY A 92 -1.54 7.52 6.86
CA GLY A 92 -0.67 6.56 6.21
C GLY A 92 -0.87 6.57 4.70
N LYS A 93 0.22 6.52 3.93
CA LYS A 93 0.20 6.51 2.45
C LYS A 93 -0.47 5.27 1.83
N HIS A 94 -0.92 4.34 2.67
CA HIS A 94 -1.41 3.02 2.30
C HIS A 94 -2.71 2.68 3.04
N PRO A 95 -3.78 3.45 2.83
CA PRO A 95 -5.02 3.32 3.58
C PRO A 95 -5.75 2.02 3.26
N TYR A 96 -6.42 1.48 4.27
CA TYR A 96 -7.49 0.49 4.07
C TYR A 96 -8.73 1.23 3.63
N VAL A 97 -9.18 0.97 2.41
CA VAL A 97 -10.42 1.53 1.85
C VAL A 97 -11.62 0.79 2.42
N VAL A 98 -11.54 -0.53 2.47
CA VAL A 98 -12.47 -1.37 3.24
C VAL A 98 -11.60 -2.25 4.13
N GLN A 99 -11.68 -2.06 5.44
CA GLN A 99 -10.99 -2.90 6.41
C GLN A 99 -11.92 -4.01 6.89
N GLY A 100 -11.40 -5.23 6.97
CA GLY A 100 -12.15 -6.38 7.46
C GLY A 100 -13.04 -7.05 6.40
N LEU A 101 -13.84 -8.00 6.88
CA LEU A 101 -14.70 -8.87 6.09
C LEU A 101 -15.99 -8.15 5.68
N LEU A 102 -16.28 -8.17 4.39
CA LEU A 102 -17.50 -7.64 3.77
C LEU A 102 -18.13 -8.72 2.89
N ASP A 103 -19.45 -8.85 2.89
CA ASP A 103 -20.12 -9.74 1.95
C ASP A 103 -20.03 -9.16 0.54
N GLY A 104 -19.78 -10.01 -0.47
CA GLY A 104 -19.63 -9.59 -1.86
C GLY A 104 -20.89 -8.97 -2.46
N THR A 105 -22.03 -9.07 -1.78
CA THR A 105 -23.32 -8.50 -2.19
C THR A 105 -23.65 -7.17 -1.49
N GLU A 106 -22.86 -6.75 -0.50
CA GLU A 106 -23.09 -5.52 0.27
C GLU A 106 -22.43 -4.31 -0.41
N PRO A 107 -23.20 -3.36 -0.99
CA PRO A 107 -22.65 -2.23 -1.71
C PRO A 107 -22.07 -1.20 -0.74
N VAL A 108 -20.86 -0.71 -1.02
CA VAL A 108 -20.19 0.32 -0.22
C VAL A 108 -19.65 1.41 -1.14
N VAL A 109 -19.74 2.66 -0.67
CA VAL A 109 -19.12 3.82 -1.32
C VAL A 109 -18.24 4.51 -0.28
N VAL A 110 -16.93 4.54 -0.56
CA VAL A 110 -15.94 5.15 0.32
C VAL A 110 -15.53 6.50 -0.27
N SER A 111 -15.86 7.56 0.47
CA SER A 111 -15.72 8.92 -0.06
C SER A 111 -14.27 9.39 -0.12
N GLN A 112 -13.95 10.16 -1.16
CA GLN A 112 -12.71 10.93 -1.26
C GLN A 112 -12.89 12.41 -0.85
N ASP A 113 -14.08 12.83 -0.41
CA ASP A 113 -14.30 14.18 0.12
C ASP A 113 -13.78 14.27 1.56
N PRO A 114 -12.79 15.14 1.87
CA PRO A 114 -12.28 15.35 3.23
C PRO A 114 -13.34 15.77 4.27
N LYS A 115 -14.51 16.23 3.83
CA LYS A 115 -15.62 16.62 4.71
C LYS A 115 -16.52 15.44 5.11
N SER A 116 -16.37 14.29 4.46
CA SER A 116 -17.18 13.10 4.73
C SER A 116 -16.67 12.34 5.96
N ALA A 117 -17.57 11.76 6.74
CA ALA A 117 -17.23 10.89 7.87
C ALA A 117 -16.50 9.60 7.41
N ASP A 118 -16.77 9.13 6.20
CA ASP A 118 -16.15 7.96 5.58
C ASP A 118 -15.00 8.31 4.64
N TYR A 119 -14.39 9.49 4.83
CA TYR A 119 -13.26 9.93 4.05
C TYR A 119 -12.04 9.01 4.22
N THR A 120 -11.55 8.47 3.11
CA THR A 120 -10.29 7.70 3.07
C THR A 120 -9.36 8.26 2.00
N PRO A 121 -8.24 8.93 2.36
CA PRO A 121 -7.41 9.64 1.39
C PRO A 121 -6.61 8.71 0.46
N ILE A 122 -6.84 8.78 -0.85
CA ILE A 122 -6.02 8.07 -1.85
C ILE A 122 -4.97 9.03 -2.43
N PHE A 123 -3.74 8.89 -1.92
CA PHE A 123 -2.62 9.72 -2.37
C PHE A 123 -2.00 9.19 -3.67
N LYS A 124 -1.67 10.09 -4.60
CA LYS A 124 -0.85 9.75 -5.78
C LYS A 124 0.58 9.41 -5.33
N SER A 125 1.29 8.59 -6.11
CA SER A 125 2.74 8.41 -5.90
C SER A 125 3.44 9.75 -6.00
N ASN A 126 4.45 9.95 -5.15
CA ASN A 126 5.24 11.17 -5.14
C ASN A 126 6.67 10.86 -5.54
N ASN A 127 7.02 11.21 -6.79
CA ASN A 127 8.38 11.13 -7.33
C ASN A 127 9.00 9.72 -7.27
N GLU A 128 8.20 8.70 -7.60
CA GLU A 128 8.71 7.33 -7.76
C GLU A 128 9.58 7.22 -9.01
N ASN A 129 10.54 6.30 -9.00
CA ASN A 129 11.59 6.21 -10.02
C ASN A 129 11.06 6.01 -11.45
N THR A 130 9.85 5.46 -11.63
CA THR A 130 9.24 5.29 -12.95
C THR A 130 8.03 6.18 -13.21
N GLY A 131 7.77 7.16 -12.34
CA GLY A 131 6.65 8.09 -12.45
C GLY A 131 5.41 7.60 -11.71
N LEU A 132 4.33 7.31 -12.46
CA LEU A 132 3.07 6.86 -11.87
C LEU A 132 3.22 5.43 -11.34
N GLU A 133 3.05 5.25 -10.04
CA GLU A 133 3.19 3.95 -9.38
C GLU A 133 2.13 3.79 -8.30
N PHE A 134 1.41 2.67 -8.29
CA PHE A 134 0.51 2.34 -7.19
C PHE A 134 0.15 0.86 -7.19
N THR A 135 -0.45 0.39 -6.11
CA THR A 135 -1.00 -0.96 -6.04
C THR A 135 -2.32 -0.95 -5.30
N TRP A 136 -3.29 -1.67 -5.84
CA TRP A 136 -4.52 -2.04 -5.14
C TRP A 136 -4.42 -3.50 -4.74
N GLY A 137 -4.64 -3.79 -3.48
CA GLY A 137 -4.68 -5.15 -2.94
C GLY A 137 -6.06 -5.46 -2.39
N VAL A 138 -6.54 -6.68 -2.59
CA VAL A 138 -7.80 -7.15 -2.01
C VAL A 138 -7.77 -8.65 -1.82
N TRP A 139 -8.34 -9.14 -0.72
CA TRP A 139 -8.62 -10.54 -0.53
C TRP A 139 -10.02 -10.88 -1.03
N LEU A 140 -10.11 -11.97 -1.79
CA LEU A 140 -11.37 -12.46 -2.32
C LEU A 140 -11.56 -13.92 -1.96
N ARG A 141 -12.82 -14.28 -1.71
CA ARG A 141 -13.27 -15.66 -1.63
C ARG A 141 -14.54 -15.79 -2.46
N MET A 142 -14.41 -16.39 -3.64
CA MET A 142 -15.56 -16.61 -4.50
C MET A 142 -16.48 -17.67 -3.91
N GLY A 143 -17.79 -17.47 -4.09
CA GLY A 143 -18.81 -18.49 -3.81
C GLY A 143 -18.65 -19.71 -4.71
N LYS A 144 -19.43 -20.76 -4.41
CA LYS A 144 -19.37 -22.04 -5.14
C LYS A 144 -19.78 -21.90 -6.62
N GLU A 145 -20.68 -20.98 -6.90
CA GLU A 145 -21.30 -20.83 -8.22
C GLU A 145 -20.59 -19.76 -9.04
N VAL A 146 -20.33 -20.09 -10.31
CA VAL A 146 -19.90 -19.11 -11.31
C VAL A 146 -21.12 -18.27 -11.70
N PRO A 147 -20.99 -16.95 -11.90
CA PRO A 147 -22.12 -16.08 -12.16
C PRO A 147 -22.80 -16.51 -13.46
N SER A 148 -24.12 -16.51 -13.50
CA SER A 148 -24.86 -16.76 -14.73
C SER A 148 -25.23 -15.45 -15.41
N GLY A 149 -25.30 -15.46 -16.75
CA GLY A 149 -25.74 -14.31 -17.55
C GLY A 149 -24.60 -13.58 -18.26
N THR A 150 -24.88 -12.36 -18.71
CA THR A 150 -24.02 -11.57 -19.62
C THR A 150 -23.35 -10.37 -18.96
N LYS A 151 -23.66 -10.08 -17.70
CA LYS A 151 -23.17 -8.91 -16.97
C LYS A 151 -22.00 -9.27 -16.06
N TYR A 152 -21.01 -8.38 -16.00
CA TYR A 152 -19.92 -8.48 -15.06
C TYR A 152 -20.41 -8.25 -13.64
N ASN A 153 -19.83 -8.98 -12.69
CA ASN A 153 -20.11 -8.79 -11.27
C ASN A 153 -19.08 -7.81 -10.71
N HIS A 154 -19.53 -6.68 -10.18
CA HIS A 154 -18.62 -5.61 -9.75
C HIS A 154 -18.04 -5.93 -8.36
N ILE A 155 -16.71 -5.96 -8.26
CA ILE A 155 -16.01 -6.13 -6.97
C ILE A 155 -15.67 -4.76 -6.41
N PHE A 156 -14.85 -3.99 -7.12
CA PHE A 156 -14.61 -2.58 -6.78
C PHE A 156 -14.17 -1.78 -8.00
N SER A 157 -14.34 -0.46 -7.95
CA SER A 157 -13.68 0.46 -8.87
C SER A 157 -13.42 1.80 -8.20
N LYS A 158 -12.30 2.43 -8.58
CA LYS A 158 -11.97 3.80 -8.19
C LYS A 158 -12.52 4.73 -9.24
N GLY A 159 -13.69 5.32 -9.00
CA GLY A 159 -14.44 6.07 -10.00
C GLY A 159 -15.94 6.04 -9.76
N ASP A 160 -16.69 6.02 -10.86
CA ASP A 160 -18.15 6.00 -10.85
C ASP A 160 -18.68 4.57 -10.66
N ALA A 161 -19.89 4.45 -10.12
CA ALA A 161 -20.60 3.17 -10.10
C ALA A 161 -20.81 2.65 -11.54
N PRO A 162 -20.81 1.32 -11.77
CA PRO A 162 -21.02 0.78 -13.10
C PRO A 162 -22.38 1.20 -13.67
N THR A 163 -22.36 1.77 -14.86
CA THR A 163 -23.56 2.24 -15.58
C THR A 163 -23.71 1.59 -16.97
N GLY A 164 -22.70 0.82 -17.41
CA GLY A 164 -22.74 0.09 -18.67
C GLY A 164 -23.80 -1.02 -18.68
N VAL A 165 -24.29 -1.36 -19.87
CA VAL A 165 -25.27 -2.44 -20.08
C VAL A 165 -24.71 -3.80 -19.61
N ASP A 166 -23.40 -3.96 -19.74
CA ASP A 166 -22.58 -5.09 -19.29
C ASP A 166 -22.20 -5.01 -17.80
N ASN A 167 -22.64 -3.98 -17.08
CA ASN A 167 -22.26 -3.69 -15.69
C ASN A 167 -20.78 -3.33 -15.50
N LEU A 168 -20.13 -2.76 -16.52
CA LEU A 168 -18.82 -2.11 -16.40
C LEU A 168 -18.98 -0.59 -16.19
N ASP A 169 -18.02 0.01 -15.48
CA ASP A 169 -17.86 1.47 -15.52
C ASP A 169 -17.18 1.88 -16.84
N VAL A 170 -17.76 2.89 -17.48
CA VAL A 170 -17.38 3.43 -18.77
C VAL A 170 -16.52 4.68 -18.62
N VAL A 171 -16.72 5.48 -17.56
CA VAL A 171 -16.17 6.85 -17.49
C VAL A 171 -14.86 6.90 -16.71
N ASN A 172 -14.83 6.33 -15.51
CA ASN A 172 -13.74 6.54 -14.56
C ASN A 172 -13.22 5.26 -13.92
N ASN A 173 -13.09 4.20 -14.72
CA ASN A 173 -12.70 2.89 -14.23
C ASN A 173 -11.18 2.77 -13.98
N SER A 174 -10.64 3.32 -12.88
CA SER A 174 -9.19 3.59 -12.75
C SER A 174 -8.54 3.25 -11.38
N PRO A 175 -8.30 1.97 -11.04
CA PRO A 175 -8.73 0.76 -11.73
C PRO A 175 -10.13 0.31 -11.29
N GLY A 176 -10.68 -0.65 -12.00
CA GLY A 176 -11.78 -1.49 -11.53
C GLY A 176 -11.50 -2.97 -11.72
N LEU A 177 -12.07 -3.74 -10.81
CA LEU A 177 -11.99 -5.18 -10.72
C LEU A 177 -13.39 -5.76 -10.75
N TYR A 178 -13.57 -6.72 -11.65
CA TYR A 178 -14.83 -7.36 -11.93
C TYR A 178 -14.66 -8.87 -11.98
N TYR A 179 -15.74 -9.60 -11.73
CA TYR A 179 -15.82 -11.03 -11.95
C TYR A 179 -16.62 -11.30 -13.22
N GLY A 180 -16.09 -12.19 -14.07
CA GLY A 180 -16.55 -12.41 -15.44
C GLY A 180 -17.97 -12.99 -15.52
N PRO A 181 -18.75 -12.60 -16.54
CA PRO A 181 -20.06 -13.18 -16.80
C PRO A 181 -19.93 -14.63 -17.27
N SER A 182 -20.59 -15.59 -16.61
CA SER A 182 -20.60 -16.99 -17.03
C SER A 182 -19.22 -17.67 -17.11
N THR A 183 -18.16 -17.04 -16.60
CA THR A 183 -16.78 -17.53 -16.66
C THR A 183 -16.07 -17.33 -15.33
N ASN A 184 -15.25 -18.30 -14.91
CA ASN A 184 -14.43 -18.19 -13.70
C ASN A 184 -13.17 -17.33 -13.95
N GLN A 185 -13.36 -16.03 -14.15
CA GLN A 185 -12.31 -15.10 -14.57
C GLN A 185 -12.43 -13.78 -13.83
N LEU A 186 -11.31 -13.18 -13.43
CA LEU A 186 -11.29 -11.77 -13.05
C LEU A 186 -11.03 -10.92 -14.28
N TYR A 187 -11.72 -9.78 -14.35
CA TYR A 187 -11.55 -8.79 -15.38
C TYR A 187 -11.14 -7.47 -14.73
N VAL A 188 -9.93 -7.02 -15.07
CA VAL A 188 -9.36 -5.75 -14.59
C VAL A 188 -9.42 -4.75 -15.72
N LYS A 189 -9.92 -3.56 -15.44
CA LYS A 189 -9.94 -2.43 -16.38
C LYS A 189 -9.27 -1.22 -15.75
N MET A 190 -8.45 -0.54 -16.53
CA MET A 190 -7.73 0.67 -16.12
C MET A 190 -7.86 1.73 -17.21
N ASN A 191 -8.80 2.65 -17.08
CA ASN A 191 -8.94 3.74 -18.03
C ASN A 191 -7.63 4.54 -18.16
N THR A 192 -7.32 4.93 -19.38
CA THR A 192 -6.19 5.82 -19.68
C THR A 192 -6.71 7.22 -19.98
N VAL A 193 -5.80 8.18 -20.18
CA VAL A 193 -6.17 9.55 -20.61
C VAL A 193 -6.86 9.57 -21.98
N LYS A 194 -6.71 8.51 -22.79
CA LYS A 194 -7.42 8.35 -24.06
C LYS A 194 -8.72 7.56 -23.82
N ALA A 195 -9.84 8.11 -24.28
CA ALA A 195 -11.10 7.38 -24.27
C ALA A 195 -11.03 6.15 -25.18
N ASN A 196 -11.68 5.05 -24.77
CA ASN A 196 -11.78 3.80 -25.53
C ASN A 196 -10.43 3.18 -25.93
N ASP A 197 -9.45 3.22 -25.03
CA ASP A 197 -8.15 2.56 -25.23
C ASP A 197 -8.32 1.03 -25.23
N PRO A 198 -7.93 0.33 -26.32
CA PRO A 198 -8.11 -1.12 -26.43
C PRO A 198 -7.15 -1.93 -25.56
N THR A 199 -6.04 -1.33 -25.10
CA THR A 199 -4.99 -2.02 -24.34
C THR A 199 -5.22 -2.01 -22.83
N ASN A 200 -6.39 -1.54 -22.40
CA ASN A 200 -6.61 -1.07 -21.04
C ASN A 200 -7.22 -2.10 -20.08
N THR A 201 -7.16 -3.38 -20.47
CA THR A 201 -7.81 -4.49 -19.78
C THR A 201 -6.88 -5.67 -19.59
N VAL A 202 -7.10 -6.44 -18.52
CA VAL A 202 -6.43 -7.71 -18.25
C VAL A 202 -7.47 -8.70 -17.74
N THR A 203 -7.52 -9.87 -18.36
CA THR A 203 -8.31 -11.00 -17.87
C THR A 203 -7.39 -11.99 -17.16
N VAL A 204 -7.82 -12.51 -16.00
CA VAL A 204 -7.15 -13.56 -15.25
C VAL A 204 -8.08 -14.75 -15.11
N ASP A 205 -7.74 -15.85 -15.77
CA ASP A 205 -8.53 -17.08 -15.79
C ASP A 205 -8.30 -17.97 -14.56
N ASN A 206 -9.23 -18.88 -14.31
CA ASN A 206 -9.09 -20.01 -13.39
C ASN A 206 -8.78 -19.59 -11.95
N ILE A 207 -9.48 -18.56 -11.47
CA ILE A 207 -9.29 -18.06 -10.10
C ILE A 207 -9.78 -19.08 -9.07
N PRO A 208 -9.21 -19.11 -7.85
CA PRO A 208 -9.64 -20.04 -6.82
C PRO A 208 -11.10 -19.82 -6.39
N ILE A 209 -11.89 -20.90 -6.41
CA ILE A 209 -13.27 -20.91 -5.93
C ILE A 209 -13.33 -21.46 -4.49
N MET A 210 -14.20 -20.89 -3.64
CA MET A 210 -14.40 -21.25 -2.23
C MET A 210 -13.19 -21.12 -1.30
N LYS A 211 -12.03 -20.71 -1.82
CA LYS A 211 -10.79 -20.47 -1.08
C LYS A 211 -10.46 -18.98 -1.10
N TRP A 212 -9.79 -18.52 -0.04
CA TRP A 212 -9.23 -17.17 -0.02
C TRP A 212 -8.03 -17.09 -0.95
N PHE A 213 -7.96 -16.00 -1.71
CA PHE A 213 -6.80 -15.63 -2.50
C PHE A 213 -6.67 -14.11 -2.51
N HIS A 214 -5.43 -13.65 -2.65
CA HIS A 214 -5.12 -12.24 -2.73
C HIS A 214 -4.93 -11.82 -4.18
N VAL A 215 -5.54 -10.69 -4.56
CA VAL A 215 -5.36 -10.04 -5.85
C VAL A 215 -4.64 -8.72 -5.64
N ALA A 216 -3.54 -8.50 -6.35
CA ALA A 216 -2.84 -7.22 -6.38
C ALA A 216 -2.81 -6.65 -7.80
N ILE A 217 -3.44 -5.50 -8.02
CA ILE A 217 -3.36 -4.74 -9.28
C ILE A 217 -2.27 -3.70 -9.10
N ARG A 218 -1.12 -3.92 -9.71
CA ARG A 218 0.08 -3.11 -9.58
C ARG A 218 0.31 -2.32 -10.87
N MET A 219 0.36 -1.00 -10.73
CA MET A 219 0.76 -0.09 -11.79
C MET A 219 2.19 0.35 -11.61
N LYS A 220 2.98 0.22 -12.67
CA LYS A 220 4.31 0.79 -12.79
C LYS A 220 4.44 1.50 -14.14
N ASN A 221 4.34 2.83 -14.11
CA ASN A 221 4.19 3.68 -15.28
C ASN A 221 3.00 3.24 -16.15
N THR A 222 3.25 2.70 -17.34
CA THR A 222 2.24 2.17 -18.26
C THR A 222 2.05 0.66 -18.17
N VAL A 223 2.80 -0.03 -17.31
CA VAL A 223 2.66 -1.48 -17.13
C VAL A 223 1.69 -1.76 -15.99
N MET A 224 0.63 -2.49 -16.31
CA MET A 224 -0.33 -3.04 -15.35
C MET A 224 -0.05 -4.52 -15.14
N ASP A 225 0.35 -4.88 -13.92
CA ASP A 225 0.54 -6.27 -13.49
C ASP A 225 -0.59 -6.68 -12.55
N VAL A 226 -1.20 -7.83 -12.81
CA VAL A 226 -2.17 -8.45 -11.90
C VAL A 226 -1.53 -9.67 -11.26
N TYR A 227 -1.39 -9.63 -9.93
CA TYR A 227 -0.87 -10.74 -9.14
C TYR A 227 -2.01 -11.49 -8.49
N VAL A 228 -1.96 -12.82 -8.53
CA VAL A 228 -2.79 -13.70 -7.68
C VAL A 228 -1.86 -14.49 -6.76
N ASN A 229 -2.05 -14.37 -5.44
CA ASN A 229 -1.23 -15.01 -4.42
C ASN A 229 0.29 -14.80 -4.64
N GLY A 230 0.69 -13.58 -5.01
CA GLY A 230 2.11 -13.22 -5.19
C GLY A 230 2.73 -13.62 -6.53
N THR A 231 1.98 -14.32 -7.40
CA THR A 231 2.44 -14.68 -8.75
C THR A 231 1.75 -13.80 -9.79
N ILE A 232 2.49 -13.36 -10.83
CA ILE A 232 1.89 -12.61 -11.94
C ILE A 232 0.95 -13.53 -12.72
N SER A 233 -0.33 -13.18 -12.78
CA SER A 233 -1.37 -13.94 -13.47
C SER A 233 -1.92 -13.22 -14.70
N GLY A 234 -1.58 -11.93 -14.87
CA GLY A 234 -1.91 -11.16 -16.07
C GLY A 234 -1.06 -9.90 -16.15
N ARG A 235 -0.81 -9.44 -17.38
CA ARG A 235 -0.07 -8.20 -17.65
C ARG A 235 -0.67 -7.50 -18.87
N ALA A 236 -0.83 -6.18 -18.76
CA ALA A 236 -1.07 -5.30 -19.90
C ALA A 236 -0.01 -4.20 -19.92
N VAL A 237 0.40 -3.82 -21.12
CA VAL A 237 1.19 -2.61 -21.36
C VAL A 237 0.25 -1.62 -22.02
N LEU A 238 -0.02 -0.52 -21.33
CA LEU A 238 -0.94 0.53 -21.76
C LEU A 238 -0.26 1.43 -22.79
N ASP A 239 -0.95 1.74 -23.87
CA ASP A 239 -0.45 2.67 -24.90
C ASP A 239 -0.42 4.12 -24.40
N HIS A 240 -1.27 4.45 -23.43
CA HIS A 240 -1.42 5.81 -22.89
C HIS A 240 -1.30 5.82 -21.37
N THR A 241 -1.07 7.01 -20.82
CA THR A 241 -0.94 7.21 -19.38
C THR A 241 -2.21 6.77 -18.64
N PRO A 242 -2.10 5.94 -17.58
CA PRO A 242 -3.22 5.56 -16.73
C PRO A 242 -3.91 6.81 -16.16
N LYS A 243 -5.24 6.81 -16.15
CA LYS A 243 -6.03 7.90 -15.58
C LYS A 243 -5.97 7.81 -14.05
N GLN A 244 -5.84 8.96 -13.38
CA GLN A 244 -6.02 9.06 -11.93
C GLN A 244 -7.11 10.08 -11.65
N ASN A 245 -8.18 9.65 -10.97
CA ASN A 245 -9.34 10.49 -10.66
C ASN A 245 -9.46 10.74 -9.14
N TYR A 246 -10.26 11.74 -8.77
CA TYR A 246 -10.54 12.12 -7.37
C TYR A 246 -11.92 11.64 -6.87
N GLN A 247 -12.62 10.82 -7.66
CA GLN A 247 -13.94 10.32 -7.31
C GLN A 247 -13.88 9.25 -6.22
N ASP A 248 -15.03 8.81 -5.74
CA ASP A 248 -15.10 7.82 -4.67
C ASP A 248 -14.57 6.44 -5.08
N VAL A 249 -14.39 5.57 -4.09
CA VAL A 249 -14.21 4.14 -4.36
C VAL A 249 -15.55 3.47 -4.15
N VAL A 250 -16.05 2.84 -5.20
CA VAL A 250 -17.28 2.07 -5.15
C VAL A 250 -16.94 0.59 -5.04
N VAL A 251 -17.68 -0.14 -4.23
CA VAL A 251 -17.46 -1.57 -3.93
C VAL A 251 -18.81 -2.29 -4.03
N ASN A 252 -18.81 -3.51 -4.59
CA ASN A 252 -19.98 -4.43 -4.65
C ASN A 252 -21.29 -3.82 -5.22
N GLN A 253 -21.19 -2.84 -6.11
CA GLN A 253 -22.35 -2.20 -6.73
C GLN A 253 -23.14 -3.15 -7.64
N ASN A 254 -24.42 -2.82 -7.87
CA ASN A 254 -25.32 -3.55 -8.78
C ASN A 254 -25.44 -5.05 -8.46
N GLY A 255 -25.51 -5.40 -7.17
CA GLY A 255 -25.60 -6.78 -6.69
C GLY A 255 -24.26 -7.47 -6.46
N GLY A 256 -23.15 -6.81 -6.79
CA GLY A 256 -21.80 -7.22 -6.44
C GLY A 256 -21.43 -8.60 -7.01
N PHE A 257 -20.90 -9.48 -6.16
CA PHE A 257 -20.54 -10.86 -6.52
C PHE A 257 -20.91 -11.85 -5.41
N ALA A 258 -21.19 -13.10 -5.78
CA ALA A 258 -21.38 -14.17 -4.82
C ALA A 258 -20.02 -14.54 -4.19
N GLY A 259 -19.79 -14.14 -2.94
CA GLY A 259 -18.53 -14.37 -2.25
C GLY A 259 -18.31 -13.41 -1.10
N LYS A 260 -17.05 -13.27 -0.69
CA LYS A 260 -16.64 -12.31 0.35
C LYS A 260 -15.39 -11.57 -0.08
N LEU A 261 -15.30 -10.33 0.38
CA LEU A 261 -14.14 -9.45 0.23
C LEU A 261 -13.52 -9.20 1.61
N SER A 262 -12.20 -9.06 1.67
CA SER A 262 -11.51 -8.61 2.87
C SER A 262 -10.35 -7.68 2.53
N ASP A 263 -10.16 -6.64 3.35
CA ASP A 263 -9.04 -5.70 3.28
C ASP A 263 -8.76 -5.16 1.87
N LEU A 264 -9.71 -4.39 1.30
CA LEU A 264 -9.42 -3.58 0.12
C LEU A 264 -8.48 -2.45 0.52
N ARG A 265 -7.25 -2.50 0.03
CA ARG A 265 -6.17 -1.60 0.42
C ARG A 265 -5.50 -0.95 -0.77
N TYR A 266 -5.22 0.34 -0.64
CA TYR A 266 -4.46 1.09 -1.62
C TYR A 266 -3.01 1.29 -1.13
N PHE A 267 -2.06 1.31 -2.06
CA PHE A 267 -0.67 1.62 -1.83
C PHE A 267 -0.19 2.66 -2.85
N ALA A 268 0.29 3.82 -2.39
CA ALA A 268 0.87 4.87 -3.23
C ALA A 268 2.26 4.55 -3.83
N LYS A 269 2.57 3.27 -4.07
CA LYS A 269 3.80 2.77 -4.71
C LYS A 269 3.53 1.45 -5.43
N ALA A 270 4.39 1.07 -6.37
CA ALA A 270 4.31 -0.22 -7.04
C ALA A 270 4.96 -1.30 -6.17
N LEU A 271 4.16 -2.03 -5.40
CA LEU A 271 4.68 -3.06 -4.48
C LEU A 271 5.58 -4.06 -5.21
N ASN A 272 6.68 -4.44 -4.58
CA ASN A 272 7.54 -5.50 -5.07
C ASN A 272 7.00 -6.88 -4.66
N VAL A 273 7.57 -7.94 -5.24
CA VAL A 273 7.12 -9.32 -4.98
C VAL A 273 7.24 -9.75 -3.51
N PHE A 274 8.26 -9.26 -2.79
CA PHE A 274 8.43 -9.57 -1.37
C PHE A 274 7.35 -8.91 -0.51
N GLU A 275 6.99 -7.65 -0.82
CA GLU A 275 5.92 -6.93 -0.14
C GLU A 275 4.56 -7.58 -0.40
N ILE A 276 4.29 -7.97 -1.65
CA ILE A 276 3.05 -8.71 -2.00
C ILE A 276 3.01 -10.05 -1.27
N ASN A 277 4.12 -10.81 -1.26
CA ASN A 277 4.17 -12.09 -0.53
C ASN A 277 4.04 -11.91 0.98
N SER A 278 4.56 -10.82 1.56
CA SER A 278 4.32 -10.51 2.97
C SER A 278 2.84 -10.30 3.27
N ILE A 279 2.09 -9.63 2.38
CA ILE A 279 0.63 -9.49 2.50
C ILE A 279 -0.04 -10.86 2.41
N VAL A 280 0.33 -11.67 1.41
CA VAL A 280 -0.22 -13.02 1.21
C VAL A 280 0.00 -13.90 2.46
N ASN A 281 1.19 -13.85 3.06
CA ASN A 281 1.52 -14.63 4.25
C ASN A 281 0.72 -14.20 5.50
N ASN A 282 0.29 -12.93 5.57
CA ASN A 282 -0.54 -12.46 6.69
C ASN A 282 -1.99 -12.94 6.59
N GLY A 283 -2.46 -13.28 5.39
CA GLY A 283 -3.82 -13.74 5.15
C GLY A 283 -4.88 -12.61 5.17
N PRO A 284 -6.15 -12.96 4.90
CA PRO A 284 -7.26 -12.03 4.97
C PRO A 284 -7.62 -11.66 6.41
N ASN A 285 -8.10 -10.45 6.61
CA ASN A 285 -8.71 -10.04 7.87
C ASN A 285 -10.13 -10.60 7.99
N MET A 286 -10.37 -11.39 9.03
CA MET A 286 -11.65 -12.06 9.26
C MET A 286 -12.58 -11.30 10.21
N SER A 287 -12.13 -10.18 10.77
CA SER A 287 -12.96 -9.28 11.58
C SER A 287 -13.97 -8.58 10.69
N THR A 288 -15.22 -8.48 11.13
CA THR A 288 -16.30 -7.85 10.35
C THR A 288 -15.97 -6.39 10.04
N SER A 289 -16.20 -5.97 8.79
CA SER A 289 -16.01 -4.58 8.38
C SER A 289 -17.03 -3.65 9.03
N LYS A 290 -16.64 -2.41 9.32
CA LYS A 290 -17.58 -1.35 9.75
C LYS A 290 -18.69 -1.06 8.71
N TYR A 291 -18.45 -1.46 7.45
CA TYR A 291 -19.40 -1.30 6.36
C TYR A 291 -20.36 -2.48 6.19
N ALA A 292 -20.20 -3.56 6.96
CA ALA A 292 -21.07 -4.72 6.84
C ALA A 292 -22.44 -4.47 7.49
N THR A 293 -23.49 -5.03 6.91
CA THR A 293 -24.85 -4.87 7.41
C THR A 293 -25.01 -5.57 8.75
N GLY A 294 -25.68 -4.92 9.72
CA GLY A 294 -25.95 -5.51 11.03
C GLY A 294 -24.78 -5.41 12.02
N VAL A 295 -23.70 -4.71 11.65
CA VAL A 295 -22.73 -4.15 12.61
C VAL A 295 -23.38 -2.91 13.20
N GLY A 296 -24.00 -3.06 14.37
CA GLY A 296 -24.36 -1.89 15.17
C GLY A 296 -23.11 -1.15 15.63
N GLU A 297 -23.26 0.13 15.99
CA GLU A 297 -22.35 0.74 16.98
C GLU A 297 -22.20 -0.25 18.15
N GLU A 298 -21.00 -0.31 18.75
CA GLU A 298 -20.40 -1.39 19.56
C GLU A 298 -21.28 -2.16 20.60
N ASP A 299 -22.54 -1.78 20.80
CA ASP A 299 -23.52 -2.34 21.75
C ASP A 299 -24.80 -2.94 21.16
N TYR A 300 -25.00 -3.00 19.82
CA TYR A 300 -26.25 -3.57 19.25
C TYR A 300 -26.03 -4.79 18.37
N TYR A 301 -26.44 -5.97 18.88
CA TYR A 301 -26.49 -7.24 18.16
C TYR A 301 -27.62 -7.28 17.12
N GLY A 302 -27.57 -6.40 16.12
CA GLY A 302 -28.57 -6.26 15.06
C GLY A 302 -28.72 -7.48 14.13
N TYR A 303 -27.87 -8.50 14.29
CA TYR A 303 -27.95 -9.78 13.58
C TYR A 303 -28.95 -10.77 14.20
N LEU A 304 -29.48 -10.51 15.39
CA LEU A 304 -30.51 -11.36 16.00
C LEU A 304 -31.88 -11.00 15.44
N SER A 305 -32.40 -11.84 14.55
CA SER A 305 -33.76 -11.67 14.03
C SER A 305 -34.80 -12.03 15.08
N ASN A 306 -35.65 -11.07 15.42
CA ASN A 306 -36.84 -11.27 16.27
C ASN A 306 -38.12 -11.57 15.47
N ILE A 307 -38.02 -11.52 14.13
CA ILE A 307 -39.17 -11.67 13.22
C ILE A 307 -39.76 -13.08 13.27
N TRP A 308 -38.95 -14.09 13.60
CA TRP A 308 -39.35 -15.50 13.59
C TRP A 308 -40.42 -15.87 14.63
N TYR A 309 -40.53 -15.12 15.73
CA TYR A 309 -41.54 -15.35 16.77
C TYR A 309 -42.68 -14.34 16.74
N SER A 310 -42.48 -13.14 16.18
CA SER A 310 -43.56 -12.17 16.00
C SER A 310 -44.54 -12.56 14.88
N SER A 311 -44.13 -13.42 13.95
CA SER A 311 -45.01 -13.96 12.90
C SER A 311 -45.97 -15.07 13.39
N LYS A 312 -45.92 -15.41 14.68
CA LYS A 312 -46.77 -16.42 15.32
C LYS A 312 -47.87 -15.84 16.20
N VAL A 313 -48.06 -14.51 16.17
CA VAL A 313 -49.13 -13.79 16.86
C VAL A 313 -50.25 -13.48 15.88
#